data_AF-A0AA47MG92-F1
#
_entry.id   AF-A0AA47MG92-F1
#
_cell.length_a   1.000
_cell.length_b   1.000
_cell.length_c   1.000
_cell.angle_alpha   90.00
_cell.angle_beta   90.00
_cell.angle_gamma   90.00
#
_symmetry.space_group_name_H-M   'P 1'
#
loop_
_entity.id
_entity.type
_entity.pdbx_description
1 polymer ?
#
loop_
_entity_poly.entity_id
_entity_poly.type
_entity_poly.pdbx_seq_one_letter_code
_entity_poly.pdbx_strand_id
1 'polypeptide(L)'
;MKARLPLPTCLLINAQSLRGKADELTANVRYMHEYRGACMLAVTETWLDGNVPSNEVEPTGYTLYRADRDPGITGKTSGGGVGLFIRDDWCWRGSVVVRESLCTPDIELLSLPPLGASDHNVVHLRPVYQRLLEREKPQTRTVKIWNEDSIMALQGCFDCTSWEVFKCPDLNEQVEVISDYIVFCENSVVPTKSFKIINSRMETDDFLKPYFYSTSHNNPTSLFGPYT
;
A
#
# COMPACT_ATOMS: atom_id res chain seq x y z
N MET A 1 3.46 -27.54 33.98
CA MET A 1 3.27 -26.24 33.29
C MET A 1 3.75 -26.37 31.86
N LYS A 2 2.90 -26.15 30.86
CA LYS A 2 3.32 -26.08 29.45
C LYS A 2 3.98 -24.72 29.26
N ALA A 3 5.30 -24.68 29.04
CA ALA A 3 5.99 -23.43 28.72
C ALA A 3 5.34 -22.84 27.45
N ARG A 4 4.72 -21.66 27.57
CA ARG A 4 4.30 -20.89 26.40
C ARG A 4 5.58 -20.34 25.79
N LEU A 5 6.13 -21.05 24.81
CA LEU A 5 7.20 -20.52 23.98
C LEU A 5 6.66 -19.25 23.28
N PRO A 6 7.41 -18.15 23.28
CA PRO A 6 6.99 -16.95 22.58
C PRO A 6 6.77 -17.27 21.10
N LEU A 7 5.80 -16.59 20.48
CA LEU A 7 5.55 -16.71 19.05
C LEU A 7 6.84 -16.37 18.29
N PRO A 8 7.18 -17.13 17.24
CA PRO A 8 8.41 -16.89 16.49
C PRO A 8 8.34 -15.50 15.83
N THR A 9 9.42 -14.73 15.96
CA THR A 9 9.55 -13.43 15.31
C THR A 9 9.96 -13.62 13.85
N CYS A 10 9.22 -13.02 12.92
CA CYS A 10 9.52 -13.06 11.49
C CYS A 10 9.68 -11.62 10.97
N LEU A 11 10.78 -11.36 10.26
CA LEU A 11 10.99 -10.09 9.55
C LEU A 11 10.78 -10.30 8.06
N LEU A 12 9.89 -9.50 7.46
CA LEU A 12 9.62 -9.50 6.04
C LEU A 12 10.38 -8.35 5.39
N ILE A 13 11.25 -8.67 4.42
CA ILE A 13 12.16 -7.71 3.80
C ILE A 13 11.98 -7.80 2.29
N ASN A 14 11.80 -6.65 1.63
CA ASN A 14 11.94 -6.55 0.18
C ASN A 14 13.33 -5.97 -0.10
N ALA A 15 14.24 -6.82 -0.59
CA ALA A 15 15.63 -6.44 -0.77
C ALA A 15 15.88 -5.61 -2.02
N GLN A 16 15.10 -5.81 -3.10
CA GLN A 16 15.37 -5.19 -4.41
C GLN A 16 16.85 -5.29 -4.79
N SER A 17 17.36 -6.53 -4.93
CA SER A 17 18.78 -6.89 -4.97
C SER A 17 19.43 -7.05 -3.59
N LEU A 18 19.60 -8.31 -3.18
CA LEU A 18 20.22 -8.66 -1.90
C LEU A 18 21.75 -8.66 -1.96
N ARG A 19 22.34 -9.03 -3.10
CA ARG A 19 23.80 -9.21 -3.22
C ARG A 19 24.58 -7.95 -2.81
N GLY A 20 24.16 -6.79 -3.31
CA GLY A 20 24.79 -5.50 -2.96
C GLY A 20 24.54 -5.02 -1.53
N LYS A 21 23.71 -5.74 -0.76
CA LYS A 21 23.28 -5.40 0.61
C LYS A 21 23.65 -6.50 1.62
N ALA A 22 24.44 -7.49 1.21
CA ALA A 22 24.85 -8.60 2.07
C ALA A 22 25.61 -8.12 3.32
N ASP A 23 26.52 -7.16 3.15
CA ASP A 23 27.27 -6.55 4.26
C ASP A 23 26.36 -5.76 5.21
N GLU A 24 25.39 -5.03 4.67
CA GLU A 24 24.39 -4.29 5.46
C GLU A 24 23.50 -5.25 6.25
N LEU A 25 23.02 -6.32 5.62
CA LEU A 25 22.26 -7.37 6.29
C LEU A 25 23.07 -8.01 7.42
N THR A 26 24.35 -8.28 7.17
CA THR A 26 25.28 -8.83 8.16
C THR A 26 25.49 -7.87 9.32
N ALA A 27 25.65 -6.58 9.05
CA ALA A 27 25.75 -5.54 10.08
C ALA A 27 24.46 -5.46 10.91
N ASN A 28 23.29 -5.52 10.26
CA ASN A 28 22.00 -5.51 10.94
C ASN A 28 21.84 -6.72 11.86
N VAL A 29 22.13 -7.93 11.38
CA VAL A 29 22.10 -9.16 12.20
C VAL A 29 23.08 -9.07 13.38
N ARG A 30 24.20 -8.37 13.23
CA ARG A 30 25.19 -8.23 14.30
C ARG A 30 24.80 -7.21 15.37
N TYR A 31 24.31 -6.05 14.96
CA TYR A 31 24.15 -4.88 15.84
C TYR A 31 22.69 -4.57 16.22
N MET A 32 21.72 -4.93 15.38
CA MET A 32 20.31 -4.65 15.59
C MET A 32 19.63 -5.84 16.26
N HIS A 33 19.05 -5.63 17.44
CA HIS A 33 18.48 -6.70 18.25
C HIS A 33 17.28 -7.37 17.56
N GLU A 34 16.54 -6.62 16.75
CA GLU A 34 15.39 -7.08 15.98
C GLU A 34 15.82 -8.11 14.94
N TYR A 35 16.90 -7.84 14.22
CA TYR A 35 17.45 -8.74 13.21
C TYR A 35 18.10 -9.94 13.87
N ARG A 36 18.99 -9.72 14.85
CA ARG A 36 19.66 -10.78 15.60
C ARG A 36 18.69 -11.72 16.30
N GLY A 37 17.59 -11.17 16.81
CA GLY A 37 16.56 -11.83 17.60
C GLY A 37 15.39 -12.37 16.78
N ALA A 38 15.36 -12.20 15.45
CA ALA A 38 14.28 -12.70 14.58
C ALA A 38 14.47 -14.18 14.24
N CYS A 39 13.45 -15.03 14.45
CA CYS A 39 13.57 -16.49 14.22
C CYS A 39 13.83 -16.78 12.75
N MET A 40 13.26 -15.95 11.88
CA MET A 40 13.45 -16.00 10.44
C MET A 40 13.46 -14.60 9.82
N LEU A 41 14.22 -14.46 8.74
CA LEU A 41 14.17 -13.30 7.83
C LEU A 41 13.65 -13.79 6.48
N ALA A 42 12.46 -13.36 6.11
CA ALA A 42 11.82 -13.68 4.83
C ALA A 42 12.11 -12.54 3.85
N VAL A 43 13.03 -12.79 2.93
CA VAL A 43 13.52 -11.82 1.94
C VAL A 43 12.91 -12.10 0.58
N THR A 44 12.44 -11.04 -0.05
CA THR A 44 11.78 -11.01 -1.35
C THR A 44 12.55 -10.10 -2.30
N GLU A 45 12.42 -10.29 -3.62
CA GLU A 45 13.23 -9.56 -4.62
C GLU A 45 14.74 -9.72 -4.35
N THR A 46 15.18 -10.95 -4.10
CA THR A 46 16.59 -11.22 -3.81
C THR A 46 17.49 -10.91 -5.00
N TRP A 47 16.98 -11.12 -6.23
CA TRP A 47 17.69 -10.99 -7.50
C TRP A 47 18.98 -11.81 -7.56
N LEU A 48 19.01 -12.88 -6.77
CA LEU A 48 20.13 -13.81 -6.78
C LEU A 48 19.88 -14.88 -7.84
N ASP A 49 20.98 -15.48 -8.31
CA ASP A 49 20.99 -16.56 -9.27
C ASP A 49 21.93 -17.70 -8.82
N GLY A 50 21.95 -18.78 -9.59
CA GLY A 50 22.80 -19.95 -9.32
C GLY A 50 24.31 -19.67 -9.37
N ASN A 51 24.75 -18.51 -9.85
CA ASN A 51 26.16 -18.10 -9.84
C ASN A 51 26.56 -17.44 -8.51
N VAL A 52 25.59 -16.97 -7.71
CA VAL A 52 25.85 -16.40 -6.39
C VAL A 52 25.71 -17.49 -5.33
N PRO A 53 26.81 -17.99 -4.74
CA PRO A 53 26.72 -19.03 -3.72
C PRO A 53 26.07 -18.48 -2.45
N SER A 54 25.30 -19.31 -1.74
CA SER A 54 24.52 -18.85 -0.57
C SER A 54 25.37 -18.24 0.54
N ASN A 55 26.59 -18.72 0.73
CA ASN A 55 27.52 -18.21 1.74
C ASN A 55 27.97 -16.76 1.50
N GLU A 56 27.87 -16.24 0.27
CA GLU A 56 28.21 -14.85 -0.06
C GLU A 56 27.22 -13.86 0.58
N VAL A 57 25.98 -14.31 0.83
CA VAL A 57 24.88 -13.47 1.32
C VAL A 57 24.34 -13.92 2.68
N GLU A 58 24.90 -14.98 3.25
CA GLU A 58 24.46 -15.59 4.50
C GLU A 58 25.15 -14.96 5.72
N PRO A 59 24.42 -14.24 6.60
CA PRO A 59 25.01 -13.71 7.82
C PRO A 59 25.22 -14.83 8.85
N THR A 60 26.26 -14.70 9.67
CA THR A 60 26.57 -15.68 10.73
C THR A 60 25.37 -15.91 11.67
N GLY A 61 25.06 -17.17 11.94
CA GLY A 61 23.94 -17.57 12.81
C GLY A 61 22.59 -17.76 12.09
N TYR A 62 22.56 -17.56 10.78
CA TYR A 62 21.40 -17.84 9.93
C TYR A 62 21.79 -18.75 8.77
N THR A 63 20.87 -19.61 8.35
CA THR A 63 20.97 -20.41 7.13
C THR A 63 20.03 -19.90 6.07
N LEU A 64 20.53 -19.71 4.85
CA LEU A 64 19.73 -19.30 3.71
C LEU A 64 19.14 -20.50 2.95
N TYR A 65 17.82 -20.53 2.86
CA TYR A 65 17.05 -21.36 1.92
C TYR A 65 16.42 -20.45 0.87
N ARG A 66 16.77 -20.63 -0.40
CA ARG A 66 16.36 -19.71 -1.47
C ARG A 66 15.75 -20.45 -2.64
N ALA A 67 14.88 -19.75 -3.35
CA ALA A 67 14.42 -20.14 -4.67
C ALA A 67 14.75 -18.97 -5.60
N ASP A 68 15.68 -19.23 -6.51
CA ASP A 68 16.11 -18.25 -7.49
C ASP A 68 15.17 -18.24 -8.67
N ARG A 69 15.11 -17.09 -9.32
CA ARG A 69 14.32 -16.95 -10.52
C ARG A 69 15.07 -17.54 -11.71
N ASP A 70 14.35 -18.31 -12.52
CA ASP A 70 14.84 -18.77 -13.82
C ASP A 70 14.44 -17.76 -14.94
N PRO A 71 15.41 -17.08 -15.58
CA PRO A 71 15.14 -16.18 -16.69
C PRO A 71 14.51 -16.89 -17.89
N GLY A 72 14.85 -18.16 -18.13
CA GLY A 72 14.38 -18.96 -19.26
C GLY A 72 12.89 -19.33 -19.16
N ILE A 73 12.37 -19.48 -17.94
CA ILE A 73 10.95 -19.81 -17.69
C ILE A 73 10.09 -18.55 -17.70
N THR A 74 10.62 -17.43 -17.17
CA THR A 74 9.80 -16.27 -16.82
C THR A 74 9.92 -15.09 -17.81
N GLY A 75 10.93 -15.11 -18.68
CA GLY A 75 11.09 -14.13 -19.77
C GLY A 75 11.38 -12.68 -19.35
N LYS A 76 11.67 -12.38 -18.07
CA LYS A 76 12.12 -11.04 -17.66
C LYS A 76 13.61 -11.03 -17.36
N THR A 77 14.24 -9.89 -17.60
CA THR A 77 15.69 -9.67 -17.51
C THR A 77 16.18 -9.26 -16.12
N SER A 78 15.27 -8.91 -15.20
CA SER A 78 15.56 -8.54 -13.81
C SER A 78 14.35 -8.80 -12.91
N GLY A 79 14.56 -8.77 -11.59
CA GLY A 79 13.49 -8.92 -10.60
C GLY A 79 13.25 -10.36 -10.14
N GLY A 80 12.64 -10.52 -8.96
CA GLY A 80 12.17 -11.80 -8.42
C GLY A 80 13.13 -12.49 -7.44
N GLY A 81 12.88 -13.77 -7.19
CA GLY A 81 13.63 -14.58 -6.25
C GLY A 81 13.21 -14.36 -4.79
N VAL A 82 13.28 -15.43 -4.01
CA VAL A 82 13.00 -15.44 -2.57
C VAL A 82 14.11 -16.10 -1.78
N GLY A 83 14.30 -15.63 -0.56
CA GLY A 83 15.22 -16.20 0.41
C GLY A 83 14.58 -16.24 1.79
N LEU A 84 14.69 -17.36 2.48
CA LEU A 84 14.32 -17.50 3.88
C LEU A 84 15.58 -17.81 4.68
N PHE A 85 15.96 -16.86 5.52
CA PHE A 85 17.03 -17.03 6.48
C PHE A 85 16.43 -17.58 7.77
N ILE A 86 16.87 -18.75 8.20
CA ILE A 86 16.42 -19.40 9.43
C ILE A 86 17.56 -19.32 10.45
N ARG A 87 17.28 -18.83 11.66
CA ARG A 87 18.30 -18.79 12.72
C ARG A 87 18.66 -20.20 13.18
N ASP A 88 19.95 -20.46 13.28
CA ASP A 88 20.50 -21.79 13.58
C ASP A 88 20.07 -22.31 14.97
N ASP A 89 20.01 -21.41 15.96
CA ASP A 89 19.56 -21.74 17.33
C ASP A 89 18.04 -21.92 17.44
N TRP A 90 17.28 -21.42 16.47
CA TRP A 90 15.83 -21.60 16.43
C TRP A 90 15.45 -22.91 15.74
N CYS A 91 16.10 -23.22 14.62
CA CYS A 91 15.91 -24.48 13.91
C CYS A 91 17.26 -24.96 13.36
N TRP A 92 17.68 -26.14 13.80
CA TRP A 92 18.95 -26.72 13.40
C TRP A 92 18.99 -26.96 11.88
N ARG A 93 20.09 -26.55 11.23
CA ARG A 93 20.27 -26.63 9.77
C ARG A 93 20.00 -28.02 9.18
N GLY A 94 20.42 -29.07 9.90
CA GLY A 94 20.25 -30.46 9.47
C GLY A 94 18.83 -31.01 9.62
N SER A 95 17.90 -30.24 10.20
CA SER A 95 16.49 -30.62 10.34
C SER A 95 15.58 -30.00 9.28
N VAL A 96 16.09 -29.03 8.52
CA VAL A 96 15.33 -28.37 7.45
C VAL A 96 15.54 -29.11 6.13
N VAL A 97 14.44 -29.51 5.51
CA VAL A 97 14.40 -30.23 4.23
C VAL A 97 13.45 -29.48 3.31
N VAL A 98 13.98 -28.85 2.26
CA VAL A 98 13.16 -28.22 1.23
C VAL A 98 12.38 -29.33 0.52
N ARG A 99 11.05 -29.35 0.67
CA ARG A 99 10.21 -30.41 0.10
C ARG A 99 9.89 -30.16 -1.37
N GLU A 100 9.62 -28.92 -1.70
CA GLU A 100 9.27 -28.50 -3.04
C GLU A 100 9.66 -27.04 -3.24
N SER A 101 10.26 -26.75 -4.39
CA SER A 101 10.53 -25.41 -4.86
C SER A 101 9.91 -25.28 -6.24
N LEU A 102 9.03 -24.29 -6.40
CA LEU A 102 8.35 -24.01 -7.66
C LEU A 102 8.47 -22.52 -7.97
N CYS A 103 8.93 -22.24 -9.19
CA CYS A 103 9.04 -20.88 -9.74
C CYS A 103 8.21 -20.82 -11.01
N THR A 104 7.03 -20.19 -10.93
CA THR A 104 6.19 -19.89 -12.10
C THR A 104 6.16 -18.37 -12.33
N PRO A 105 5.70 -17.91 -13.51
CA PRO A 105 5.51 -16.48 -13.76
C PRO A 105 4.58 -15.77 -12.75
N ASP A 106 3.70 -16.53 -12.09
CA ASP A 106 2.66 -15.99 -11.21
C ASP A 106 2.95 -16.22 -9.72
N ILE A 107 3.70 -17.26 -9.36
CA ILE A 107 3.93 -17.71 -7.97
C ILE A 107 5.36 -18.18 -7.76
N GLU A 108 5.99 -17.70 -6.69
CA GLU A 108 7.21 -18.26 -6.11
C GLU A 108 6.81 -19.03 -4.83
N LEU A 109 7.08 -20.33 -4.80
CA LEU A 109 6.69 -21.26 -3.73
C LEU A 109 7.93 -21.90 -3.10
N LEU A 110 8.00 -21.86 -1.78
CA LEU A 110 8.95 -22.66 -1.00
C LEU A 110 8.18 -23.47 0.05
N SER A 111 8.17 -24.80 -0.10
CA SER A 111 7.55 -25.73 0.84
C SER A 111 8.59 -26.28 1.82
N LEU A 112 8.33 -26.08 3.10
CA LEU A 112 9.22 -26.43 4.21
C LEU A 112 8.65 -27.61 5.00
N PRO A 113 9.51 -28.38 5.70
CA PRO A 113 9.02 -29.53 6.43
C PRO A 113 8.16 -29.06 7.62
N PRO A 114 7.26 -29.94 8.12
CA PRO A 114 6.46 -29.63 9.30
C PRO A 114 7.35 -29.34 10.51
N LEU A 115 6.96 -28.38 11.34
CA LEU A 115 7.68 -28.08 12.59
C LEU A 115 7.36 -29.13 13.67
N GLY A 116 8.37 -29.91 14.06
CA GLY A 116 8.26 -30.87 15.17
C GLY A 116 7.25 -31.99 14.89
N ALA A 117 6.29 -32.19 15.79
CA ALA A 117 5.23 -33.20 15.65
C ALA A 117 4.01 -32.70 14.86
N SER A 118 4.12 -31.55 14.17
CA SER A 118 3.05 -31.02 13.34
C SER A 118 2.81 -31.94 12.14
N ASP A 119 1.55 -32.26 11.88
CA ASP A 119 1.06 -33.01 10.72
C ASP A 119 0.73 -32.08 9.52
N HIS A 120 0.82 -30.77 9.71
CA HIS A 120 0.53 -29.78 8.67
C HIS A 120 1.80 -29.25 7.98
N ASN A 121 1.76 -29.15 6.64
CA ASN A 121 2.82 -28.59 5.81
C ASN A 121 2.96 -27.07 6.04
N VAL A 122 4.19 -26.56 6.08
CA VAL A 122 4.46 -25.12 6.13
C VAL A 122 4.79 -24.64 4.73
N VAL A 123 3.89 -23.82 4.17
CA VAL A 123 3.99 -23.33 2.79
C VAL A 123 4.24 -21.83 2.83
N HIS A 124 5.40 -21.37 2.33
CA HIS A 124 5.66 -19.96 2.11
C HIS A 124 5.28 -19.60 0.67
N LEU A 125 4.17 -18.86 0.53
CA LEU A 125 3.65 -18.38 -0.74
C LEU A 125 4.01 -16.92 -0.90
N ARG A 126 4.68 -16.58 -2.01
CA ARG A 126 4.86 -15.20 -2.43
C ARG A 126 4.17 -14.99 -3.79
N PRO A 127 3.18 -14.08 -3.87
CA PRO A 127 2.65 -13.70 -5.17
C PRO A 127 3.74 -12.97 -5.97
N VAL A 128 3.96 -13.35 -7.24
CA VAL A 128 4.85 -12.64 -8.19
C VAL A 128 4.16 -11.36 -8.73
N TYR A 129 2.99 -11.05 -8.18
CA TYR A 129 2.12 -9.97 -8.60
C TYR A 129 2.82 -8.60 -8.49
N GLN A 130 3.10 -8.01 -9.66
CA GLN A 130 3.24 -6.56 -9.78
C GLN A 130 1.86 -5.95 -9.57
N ARG A 131 1.73 -5.15 -8.51
CA ARG A 131 0.52 -4.38 -8.25
C ARG A 131 0.12 -3.59 -9.50
N LEU A 132 -1.10 -3.81 -10.02
CA LEU A 132 -1.76 -2.87 -10.93
C LEU A 132 -1.96 -1.47 -10.30
N LEU A 133 -1.64 -1.30 -9.01
CA LEU A 133 -1.65 -0.03 -8.28
C LEU A 133 -0.46 0.90 -8.59
N GLU A 134 0.62 0.45 -9.24
CA GLU A 134 1.75 1.33 -9.62
C GLU A 134 1.61 1.97 -11.02
N ARG A 135 0.45 1.81 -11.67
CA ARG A 135 0.21 2.36 -13.01
C ARG A 135 -0.65 3.61 -13.07
N GLU A 136 -1.38 3.95 -12.00
CA GLU A 136 -2.19 5.17 -12.01
C GLU A 136 -1.36 6.36 -11.58
N LYS A 137 -1.19 7.32 -12.50
CA LYS A 137 -0.53 8.59 -12.19
C LYS A 137 -1.26 9.25 -11.02
N PRO A 138 -0.53 9.89 -10.07
CA PRO A 138 -1.13 10.61 -8.96
C PRO A 138 -2.28 11.50 -9.45
N GLN A 139 -3.49 11.24 -8.97
CA GLN A 139 -4.65 12.06 -9.32
C GLN A 139 -4.68 13.25 -8.37
N THR A 140 -4.54 14.45 -8.92
CA THR A 140 -4.81 15.69 -8.18
C THR A 140 -6.32 15.83 -8.08
N ARG A 141 -6.86 15.78 -6.85
CA ARG A 141 -8.24 16.16 -6.59
C ARG A 141 -8.28 17.53 -5.93
N THR A 142 -9.26 18.31 -6.35
CA THR A 142 -9.50 19.67 -5.88
C THR A 142 -10.84 19.67 -5.19
N VAL A 143 -10.88 20.11 -3.93
CA VAL A 143 -12.11 20.11 -3.13
C VAL A 143 -12.30 21.49 -2.52
N LYS A 144 -13.55 21.96 -2.51
CA LYS A 144 -13.96 23.19 -1.81
C LYS A 144 -14.09 22.92 -0.32
N ILE A 145 -13.54 23.80 0.49
CA ILE A 145 -13.57 23.69 1.95
C ILE A 145 -14.66 24.60 2.49
N TRP A 146 -15.74 23.98 2.98
CA TRP A 146 -16.86 24.66 3.62
C TRP A 146 -16.63 24.82 5.12
N ASN A 147 -15.91 25.86 5.52
CA ASN A 147 -15.76 26.25 6.92
C ASN A 147 -16.75 27.36 7.32
N GLU A 148 -16.92 27.62 8.62
CA GLU A 148 -17.82 28.67 9.12
C GLU A 148 -17.53 30.04 8.48
N ASP A 149 -16.25 30.40 8.34
CA ASP A 149 -15.84 31.66 7.70
C ASP A 149 -16.32 31.78 6.25
N SER A 150 -16.18 30.71 5.46
CA SER A 150 -16.62 30.67 4.05
C SER A 150 -18.13 30.73 3.92
N ILE A 151 -18.86 30.08 4.83
CA ILE A 151 -20.32 30.10 4.87
C ILE A 151 -20.82 31.50 5.21
N MET A 152 -20.24 32.13 6.25
CA MET A 152 -20.58 33.48 6.65
C MET A 152 -20.28 34.51 5.56
N ALA A 153 -19.12 34.39 4.90
CA ALA A 153 -18.76 35.27 3.79
C ALA A 153 -19.71 35.09 2.59
N LEU A 154 -20.13 33.85 2.29
CA LEU A 154 -21.06 33.58 1.20
C LEU A 154 -22.46 34.14 1.50
N GLN A 155 -22.92 33.98 2.74
CA GLN A 155 -24.15 34.63 3.21
C GLN A 155 -24.08 36.15 3.04
N GLY A 156 -22.96 36.76 3.47
CA GLY A 156 -22.73 38.20 3.28
C GLY A 156 -22.74 38.64 1.81
N CYS A 157 -22.25 37.82 0.88
CA CYS A 157 -22.36 38.10 -0.55
C CYS A 157 -23.81 38.12 -1.03
N PHE A 158 -24.63 37.15 -0.62
CA PHE A 158 -26.03 37.07 -1.02
C PHE A 158 -26.90 38.16 -0.41
N ASP A 159 -26.62 38.55 0.84
CA ASP A 159 -27.32 39.65 1.51
C ASP A 159 -27.03 41.01 0.84
N CYS A 160 -25.84 41.16 0.26
CA CYS A 160 -25.46 42.37 -0.49
C CYS A 160 -25.91 42.35 -1.96
N THR A 161 -26.48 41.24 -2.45
CA THR A 161 -26.84 41.10 -3.87
C THR A 161 -28.24 41.65 -4.14
N SER A 162 -28.35 42.52 -5.14
CA SER A 162 -29.66 42.96 -5.65
C SER A 162 -30.25 41.92 -6.60
N TRP A 163 -31.10 41.04 -6.08
CA TRP A 163 -31.73 39.95 -6.84
C TRP A 163 -32.69 40.43 -7.94
N GLU A 164 -33.16 41.68 -7.85
CA GLU A 164 -34.00 42.33 -8.85
C GLU A 164 -33.33 42.44 -10.22
N VAL A 165 -31.99 42.43 -10.26
CA VAL A 165 -31.20 42.49 -11.50
C VAL A 165 -31.36 41.24 -12.36
N PHE A 166 -31.77 40.11 -11.76
CA PHE A 166 -31.94 38.84 -12.46
C PHE A 166 -33.37 38.58 -12.96
N LYS A 167 -34.25 39.58 -12.92
CA LYS A 167 -35.61 39.44 -13.45
C LYS A 167 -35.60 39.43 -14.97
N CYS A 168 -35.95 38.29 -15.57
CA CYS A 168 -36.25 38.20 -16.99
C CYS A 168 -37.60 37.49 -17.24
N PRO A 169 -38.19 37.64 -18.45
CA PRO A 169 -39.49 37.05 -18.78
C PRO A 169 -39.46 35.53 -18.94
N ASP A 170 -38.30 34.97 -19.29
CA ASP A 170 -38.11 33.52 -19.42
C ASP A 170 -37.59 32.93 -18.12
N LEU A 171 -38.37 32.03 -17.52
CA LEU A 171 -38.01 31.39 -16.26
C LEU A 171 -36.75 30.54 -16.39
N ASN A 172 -36.51 29.92 -17.55
CA ASN A 172 -35.35 29.06 -17.74
C ASN A 172 -34.06 29.89 -17.78
N GLU A 173 -34.04 30.98 -18.56
CA GLU A 173 -32.95 31.95 -18.58
C GLU A 173 -32.71 32.57 -17.20
N GLN A 174 -33.78 32.90 -16.45
CA GLN A 174 -33.64 33.43 -15.09
C GLN A 174 -32.92 32.44 -14.16
N VAL A 175 -33.32 31.17 -14.17
CA VAL A 175 -32.71 30.13 -13.32
C VAL A 175 -31.26 29.88 -13.71
N GLU A 176 -30.94 29.93 -15.01
CA GLU A 176 -29.58 29.77 -15.51
C GLU A 176 -28.66 30.89 -15.01
N VAL A 177 -29.07 32.15 -15.20
CA VAL A 177 -28.28 33.32 -14.78
C VAL A 177 -28.10 33.37 -13.24
N ILE A 178 -29.14 33.03 -12.48
CA ILE A 178 -29.06 32.95 -11.01
C ILE A 178 -28.12 31.83 -10.59
N SER A 179 -28.18 30.67 -11.24
CA SER A 179 -27.30 29.52 -10.94
C SER A 179 -25.85 29.87 -11.22
N ASP A 180 -25.57 30.52 -12.34
CA ASP A 180 -24.22 30.99 -12.71
C ASP A 180 -23.67 32.00 -11.71
N TYR A 181 -24.52 32.92 -11.25
CA TYR A 181 -24.14 33.89 -10.23
C TYR A 181 -23.82 33.24 -8.88
N ILE A 182 -24.63 32.26 -8.46
CA ILE A 182 -24.38 31.50 -7.22
C ILE A 182 -23.06 30.74 -7.32
N VAL A 183 -22.80 30.07 -8.45
CA VAL A 183 -21.53 29.36 -8.70
C VAL A 183 -20.35 30.35 -8.70
N PHE A 184 -20.53 31.56 -9.24
CA PHE A 184 -19.52 32.62 -9.20
C PHE A 184 -19.19 33.05 -7.77
N CYS A 185 -20.20 33.30 -6.93
CA CYS A 185 -20.01 33.65 -5.53
C CYS A 185 -19.32 32.50 -4.77
N GLU A 186 -19.74 31.26 -5.01
CA GLU A 186 -19.13 30.08 -4.41
C GLU A 186 -17.65 29.96 -4.78
N ASN A 187 -17.29 30.16 -6.05
CA ASN A 187 -15.90 30.09 -6.51
C ASN A 187 -15.04 31.25 -6.01
N SER A 188 -15.64 32.41 -5.74
CA SER A 188 -14.92 33.61 -5.29
C SER A 188 -14.64 33.58 -3.79
N VAL A 189 -15.55 32.98 -3.01
CA VAL A 189 -15.51 33.02 -1.54
C VAL A 189 -15.00 31.72 -0.93
N VAL A 190 -15.39 30.57 -1.47
CA VAL A 190 -15.09 29.27 -0.85
C VAL A 190 -13.66 28.85 -1.20
N PRO A 191 -12.76 28.73 -0.21
CA PRO A 191 -11.39 28.37 -0.47
C PRO A 191 -11.29 26.96 -1.05
N THR A 192 -10.44 26.83 -2.05
CA THR A 192 -10.23 25.58 -2.76
C THR A 192 -8.88 24.99 -2.38
N LYS A 193 -8.85 23.72 -1.95
CA LYS A 193 -7.60 23.02 -1.60
C LYS A 193 -7.40 21.84 -2.53
N SER A 194 -6.21 21.77 -3.11
CA SER A 194 -5.77 20.62 -3.91
C SER A 194 -4.96 19.67 -3.05
N PHE A 195 -5.22 18.38 -3.18
CA PHE A 195 -4.42 17.34 -2.58
C PHE A 195 -4.12 16.25 -3.61
N LYS A 196 -2.91 15.70 -3.51
CA LYS A 196 -2.51 14.56 -4.33
C LYS A 196 -2.98 13.30 -3.64
N ILE A 197 -3.90 12.57 -4.28
CA ILE A 197 -4.30 11.25 -3.79
C ILE A 197 -3.30 10.25 -4.36
N ILE A 198 -2.53 9.64 -3.46
CA ILE A 198 -1.65 8.52 -3.77
C ILE A 198 -2.31 7.30 -3.12
N ASN A 199 -3.01 6.51 -3.94
CA ASN A 199 -3.78 5.31 -3.58
C ASN A 199 -5.09 5.56 -2.78
N SER A 200 -6.08 4.70 -3.01
CA SER A 200 -7.43 4.71 -2.40
C SER A 200 -7.48 4.27 -0.93
N ARG A 201 -6.38 4.39 -0.20
CA ARG A 201 -6.35 4.24 1.26
C ARG A 201 -6.24 5.64 1.85
N MET A 202 -7.37 6.20 2.30
CA MET A 202 -7.33 7.31 3.24
C MET A 202 -6.65 6.80 4.52
N GLU A 203 -5.36 7.09 4.67
CA GLU A 203 -4.78 7.17 6.02
C GLU A 203 -5.40 8.42 6.66
N THR A 204 -6.34 8.17 7.55
CA THR A 204 -6.96 9.20 8.38
C THR A 204 -5.94 9.66 9.42
N ASP A 205 -4.97 10.45 8.99
CA ASP A 205 -4.16 11.28 9.89
C ASP A 205 -4.95 12.56 10.18
N ASP A 206 -5.59 12.58 11.35
CA ASP A 206 -5.89 13.70 12.26
C ASP A 206 -6.36 15.08 11.74
N PHE A 207 -6.64 15.26 10.46
CA PHE A 207 -7.13 16.53 9.87
C PHE A 207 -8.60 16.48 9.43
N LEU A 208 -9.30 15.37 9.70
CA LEU A 208 -10.68 15.14 9.24
C LEU A 208 -11.65 14.98 10.41
N LYS A 209 -12.10 16.11 10.96
CA LYS A 209 -13.41 16.29 11.62
C LYS A 209 -13.95 17.68 11.26
N PRO A 210 -15.28 17.88 11.29
CA PRO A 210 -16.27 17.41 10.33
C PRO A 210 -16.51 18.51 9.28
N TYR A 211 -15.71 18.58 8.23
CA TYR A 211 -16.07 19.40 7.08
C TYR A 211 -16.96 18.58 6.16
N PHE A 212 -18.16 19.08 5.85
CA PHE A 212 -19.00 18.50 4.82
C PHE A 212 -18.32 18.75 3.47
N TYR A 213 -17.73 17.70 2.91
CA TYR A 213 -17.15 17.74 1.58
C TYR A 213 -18.27 17.47 0.56
N SER A 214 -18.69 18.49 -0.19
CA SER A 214 -19.43 18.23 -1.43
C SER A 214 -18.43 17.95 -2.55
N THR A 215 -18.40 16.72 -3.03
CA THR A 215 -17.74 16.40 -4.30
C THR A 215 -18.69 16.82 -5.41
N SER A 216 -18.31 17.81 -6.23
CA SER A 216 -19.01 18.10 -7.47
C SER A 216 -18.77 16.95 -8.46
N HIS A 217 -19.57 15.90 -8.37
CA HIS A 217 -19.73 14.93 -9.45
C HIS A 217 -20.92 15.38 -10.29
N ASN A 218 -20.61 15.95 -11.45
CA ASN A 218 -21.57 16.10 -12.54
C ASN A 218 -22.03 14.71 -12.97
N ASN A 219 -23.16 14.25 -12.46
CA ASN A 219 -24.03 13.32 -13.18
C ASN A 219 -25.48 13.47 -12.67
N PRO A 220 -26.43 13.83 -13.54
CA PRO A 220 -27.82 14.02 -13.15
C PRO A 220 -28.53 12.66 -13.20
N THR A 221 -28.75 11.99 -12.07
CA THR A 221 -29.84 11.00 -11.98
C THR A 221 -30.17 10.59 -10.55
N SER A 222 -31.47 10.63 -10.27
CA SER A 222 -32.21 9.97 -9.18
C SER A 222 -31.99 10.45 -7.74
N LEU A 223 -32.80 11.42 -7.31
CA LEU A 223 -33.31 11.48 -5.94
C LEU A 223 -34.83 11.69 -5.97
N PHE A 224 -35.56 10.60 -6.22
CA PHE A 224 -36.95 10.44 -5.79
C PHE A 224 -37.11 9.06 -5.18
N GLY A 225 -37.49 9.02 -3.90
CA GLY A 225 -37.90 7.83 -3.16
C GLY A 225 -38.29 8.23 -1.72
N PRO A 226 -39.39 7.70 -1.16
CA PRO A 226 -40.37 8.51 -0.44
C PRO A 226 -40.18 8.49 1.08
N TYR A 227 -40.57 9.59 1.72
CA TYR A 227 -40.92 9.60 3.13
C TYR A 227 -42.45 9.55 3.23
N THR A 228 -42.97 8.39 3.65
CA THR A 228 -44.18 8.33 4.48
C THR A 228 -43.85 8.82 5.89
#